data_AF-A0A6G1YQ95-F1
#
_entry.id   AF-A0A6G1YQ95-F1
#
_cell.length_a   1.000
_cell.length_b   1.000
_cell.length_c   1.000
_cell.angle_alpha   90.00
_cell.angle_beta   90.00
_cell.angle_gamma   90.00
#
_symmetry.space_group_name_H-M   'P 1'
#
loop_
_entity.id
_entity.type
_entity.pdbx_description
1 polymer ?
#
loop_
_entity_poly.entity_id
_entity_poly.type
_entity_poly.pdbx_seq_one_letter_code
_entity_poly.pdbx_strand_id
1 'polypeptide(L)'
;MLRKQHVAVGDTITIKTSENEFTGILMPRYESADKNHIVIKLRSGYNVGIGTEKVRSIAKLTDPTRDVPDAPATKNVTFVDSFKQVSKEFKINQSINQNDRSKEHPKIALLGTGGTIASKVDYRTGGVSAALSASEIYASVPELENYASIEPEVLLNEYSENLKPSDWTIIAHKIKEKVTSGKYQGIIVSHGTDTMHYTAAALSFALQNLPIPVVLVGAQRSSDRPSSDAALNLIGATIFAVKSELTGVFVGMHATTSDDVIACHLGTRVRKNHTSRRDAFESIDGVPIALIRGEILEMQLEQTGLKLRKRNNNTNGLVVRPDFDRRAALLKY
;
A
#
# COMPACT_ATOMS: atom_id res chain seq x y z
N MET A 1 2.81 16.45 -33.14
CA MET A 1 1.66 15.98 -33.93
C MET A 1 0.36 16.08 -33.15
N LEU A 2 0.23 15.41 -32.00
CA LEU A 2 -1.00 15.36 -31.19
C LEU A 2 -1.57 16.73 -30.78
N ARG A 3 -0.74 17.67 -30.30
CA ARG A 3 -1.20 19.04 -29.94
C ARG A 3 -1.83 19.80 -31.12
N LYS A 4 -1.35 19.57 -32.35
CA LYS A 4 -1.91 20.22 -33.56
C LYS A 4 -3.31 19.69 -33.91
N GLN A 5 -3.65 18.48 -33.44
CA GLN A 5 -4.92 17.82 -33.68
C GLN A 5 -5.90 17.96 -32.49
N HIS A 6 -5.57 18.78 -31.48
CA HIS A 6 -6.39 18.98 -30.28
C HIS A 6 -6.76 17.67 -29.54
N VAL A 7 -5.87 16.69 -29.57
CA VAL A 7 -6.02 15.40 -28.89
C VAL A 7 -5.25 15.39 -27.58
N ALA A 8 -5.90 14.94 -26.50
CA ALA A 8 -5.33 14.76 -25.17
C ALA A 8 -5.35 13.28 -24.74
N VAL A 9 -4.49 12.93 -23.77
CA VAL A 9 -4.49 11.60 -23.15
C VAL A 9 -5.88 11.31 -22.58
N GLY A 10 -6.40 10.11 -22.82
CA GLY A 10 -7.76 9.71 -22.45
C GLY A 10 -8.80 9.90 -23.57
N ASP A 11 -8.49 10.63 -24.64
CA ASP A 11 -9.37 10.74 -25.80
C ASP A 11 -9.40 9.44 -26.61
N THR A 12 -10.58 9.04 -27.09
CA THR A 12 -10.70 8.00 -28.11
C THR A 12 -10.31 8.57 -29.46
N ILE A 13 -9.31 7.96 -30.09
CA ILE A 13 -8.78 8.39 -31.38
C ILE A 13 -8.70 7.23 -32.37
N THR A 14 -8.81 7.58 -33.64
CA THR A 14 -8.48 6.71 -34.76
C THR A 14 -7.20 7.22 -35.42
N ILE A 15 -6.25 6.32 -35.57
CA ILE A 15 -4.95 6.54 -36.21
C ILE A 15 -4.92 5.72 -37.49
N LYS A 16 -4.79 6.39 -38.64
CA LYS A 16 -4.57 5.73 -39.93
C LYS A 16 -3.09 5.73 -40.27
N THR A 17 -2.56 4.55 -40.58
CA THR A 17 -1.21 4.37 -41.11
C THR A 17 -1.26 4.04 -42.60
N SER A 18 -0.11 3.81 -43.23
CA SER A 18 -0.06 3.35 -44.64
C SER A 18 -0.70 1.99 -44.88
N GLU A 19 -0.76 1.13 -43.84
CA GLU A 19 -1.18 -0.27 -43.98
C GLU A 19 -2.42 -0.61 -43.14
N ASN A 20 -2.60 0.07 -42.01
CA ASN A 20 -3.58 -0.30 -41.00
C ASN A 20 -4.28 0.91 -40.39
N GLU A 21 -5.49 0.70 -39.89
CA GLU A 21 -6.27 1.66 -39.11
C GLU A 21 -6.44 1.13 -37.69
N PHE A 22 -6.12 1.96 -36.70
CA PHE A 22 -6.18 1.60 -35.30
C PHE A 22 -7.09 2.57 -34.56
N THR A 23 -8.02 2.05 -33.77
CA THR A 23 -8.92 2.86 -32.93
C THR A 23 -8.76 2.46 -31.47
N GLY A 24 -8.57 3.44 -30.60
CA GLY A 24 -8.34 3.20 -29.18
C GLY A 24 -8.24 4.47 -28.36
N ILE A 25 -8.11 4.31 -27.05
CA ILE A 25 -7.91 5.41 -26.11
C ILE A 25 -6.45 5.84 -26.18
N LEU A 26 -6.18 7.13 -26.38
CA LEU A 26 -4.83 7.66 -26.33
C LEU A 26 -4.26 7.48 -24.92
N MET A 27 -3.18 6.71 -24.82
CA MET A 27 -2.50 6.46 -23.56
C MET A 27 -1.37 7.46 -23.33
N PRO A 28 -1.02 7.74 -22.07
CA PRO A 28 0.19 8.49 -21.79
C PRO A 28 1.40 7.73 -22.35
N ARG A 29 2.35 8.48 -22.88
CA ARG A 29 3.61 7.92 -23.34
C ARG A 29 4.43 7.47 -22.13
N TYR A 30 5.05 6.29 -22.23
CA TYR A 30 5.94 5.80 -21.19
C TYR A 30 7.08 6.81 -20.93
N GLU A 31 7.42 7.05 -19.66
CA GLU A 31 8.30 8.14 -19.25
C GLU A 31 9.69 8.08 -19.90
N SER A 32 10.19 6.86 -20.12
CA SER A 32 11.50 6.62 -20.76
C SER A 32 11.42 6.32 -22.26
N ALA A 33 10.24 6.34 -22.87
CA ALA A 33 10.09 6.05 -24.30
C ALA A 33 10.42 7.26 -25.18
N ASP A 34 10.91 7.00 -26.39
CA ASP A 34 11.20 8.04 -27.37
C ASP A 34 9.92 8.79 -27.81
N LYS A 35 10.10 9.94 -28.47
CA LYS A 35 9.00 10.78 -28.98
C LYS A 35 8.41 10.30 -30.31
N ASN A 36 8.93 9.20 -30.86
CA ASN A 36 8.64 8.73 -32.20
C ASN A 36 7.47 7.74 -32.23
N HIS A 37 6.82 7.48 -31.09
CA HIS A 37 5.67 6.58 -31.02
C HIS A 37 4.46 7.22 -30.32
N ILE A 38 3.27 6.81 -30.74
CA ILE A 38 2.00 7.11 -30.09
C ILE A 38 1.45 5.81 -29.52
N VAL A 39 1.07 5.81 -28.25
CA VAL A 39 0.53 4.63 -27.57
C VAL A 39 -0.98 4.76 -27.48
N ILE A 40 -1.71 3.76 -27.95
CA ILE A 40 -3.17 3.68 -27.76
C ILE A 40 -3.55 2.34 -27.12
N LYS A 41 -4.64 2.34 -26.34
CA LYS A 41 -5.27 1.14 -25.79
C LYS A 41 -6.44 0.74 -26.68
N LEU A 42 -6.31 -0.41 -27.33
CA LEU A 42 -7.31 -0.97 -28.23
C LEU A 42 -8.54 -1.43 -27.44
N ARG A 43 -9.66 -1.65 -28.14
CA ARG A 43 -10.89 -2.22 -27.55
C ARG A 43 -10.66 -3.60 -26.91
N SER A 44 -9.69 -4.36 -27.40
CA SER A 44 -9.27 -5.64 -26.82
C SER A 44 -8.59 -5.52 -25.45
N GLY A 45 -8.23 -4.29 -25.03
CA GLY A 45 -7.50 -4.01 -23.79
C GLY A 45 -5.98 -3.96 -23.94
N TYR A 46 -5.44 -4.37 -25.10
CA TYR A 46 -4.00 -4.32 -25.39
C TYR A 46 -3.53 -2.89 -25.71
N ASN A 47 -2.34 -2.54 -25.24
CA ASN A 47 -1.65 -1.31 -25.62
C ASN A 47 -0.79 -1.56 -26.86
N VAL A 48 -0.86 -0.66 -27.86
CA VAL A 48 -0.03 -0.70 -29.07
C VAL A 48 0.73 0.61 -29.26
N GLY A 49 2.02 0.51 -29.60
CA GLY A 49 2.85 1.65 -29.98
C GLY A 49 2.88 1.79 -31.51
N ILE A 50 2.49 2.95 -32.02
CA ILE A 50 2.45 3.26 -33.45
C ILE A 50 3.52 4.31 -33.76
N GLY A 51 4.47 3.96 -34.64
CA GLY A 51 5.51 4.87 -35.11
C GLY A 51 4.94 6.09 -35.81
N THR A 52 5.32 7.28 -35.36
CA THR A 52 4.81 8.57 -35.84
C THR A 52 5.07 8.82 -37.31
N GLU A 53 6.15 8.25 -37.86
CA GLU A 53 6.51 8.27 -39.28
C GLU A 53 5.52 7.49 -40.16
N LYS A 54 4.83 6.50 -39.58
CA LYS A 54 3.81 5.70 -40.29
C LYS A 54 2.43 6.35 -40.25
N VAL A 55 2.22 7.34 -39.39
CA VAL A 55 0.90 7.96 -39.20
C VAL A 55 0.60 8.94 -40.32
N ARG A 56 -0.53 8.72 -40.99
CA ARG A 56 -1.05 9.59 -42.05
C ARG A 56 -2.09 10.57 -41.52
N SER A 57 -2.96 10.12 -40.63
CA SER A 57 -3.97 10.98 -40.01
C SER A 57 -4.34 10.50 -38.61
N ILE A 58 -4.75 11.46 -37.77
CA ILE A 58 -5.37 11.20 -36.46
C ILE A 58 -6.70 11.93 -36.43
N ALA A 59 -7.76 11.23 -36.07
CA ALA A 59 -9.08 11.79 -35.84
C ALA A 59 -9.51 11.51 -34.40
N LYS A 60 -10.00 12.54 -33.71
CA LYS A 60 -10.67 12.39 -32.42
C LYS A 60 -12.11 11.98 -32.66
N LEU A 61 -12.58 10.94 -31.97
CA LEU A 61 -14.01 10.60 -31.97
C LEU A 61 -14.72 11.48 -30.94
N THR A 62 -15.75 12.21 -31.39
CA THR A 62 -16.51 13.17 -30.58
C THR A 62 -17.65 12.56 -29.77
N ASP A 63 -17.81 11.23 -29.76
CA ASP A 63 -18.83 10.56 -28.95
C ASP A 63 -18.30 9.18 -28.47
N PRO A 64 -18.07 8.98 -27.16
CA PRO A 64 -17.62 7.69 -26.64
C PRO A 64 -18.73 6.62 -26.62
N THR A 65 -19.98 6.96 -27.01
CA THR A 65 -21.16 6.11 -26.81
C THR A 65 -21.99 5.77 -28.05
N ARG A 66 -21.59 6.19 -29.25
CA ARG A 66 -22.24 5.76 -30.51
C ARG A 66 -21.22 5.07 -31.40
N ASP A 67 -21.61 3.94 -31.97
CA ASP A 67 -20.79 2.99 -32.76
C ASP A 67 -19.98 1.97 -31.95
N VAL A 68 -20.55 1.52 -30.83
CA VAL A 68 -20.25 0.19 -30.30
C VAL A 68 -21.36 -0.75 -30.77
N PRO A 69 -21.14 -1.64 -31.75
CA PRO A 69 -21.97 -2.83 -31.85
C PRO A 69 -21.79 -3.58 -30.53
N ASP A 70 -22.91 -3.83 -29.85
CA ASP A 70 -22.97 -4.70 -28.68
C ASP A 70 -22.10 -5.93 -28.95
N ALA A 71 -21.31 -6.34 -27.95
CA ALA A 71 -20.69 -7.65 -27.99
C ALA A 71 -21.79 -8.68 -28.34
N PRO A 72 -21.53 -9.67 -29.21
CA PRO A 72 -22.56 -10.59 -29.64
C PRO A 72 -23.27 -11.14 -28.41
N ALA A 73 -24.59 -10.94 -28.36
CA ALA A 73 -25.42 -11.38 -27.25
C ALA A 73 -25.10 -12.85 -26.98
N THR A 74 -24.36 -13.11 -25.90
CA THR A 74 -24.23 -14.44 -25.35
C THR A 74 -25.64 -14.88 -25.04
N LYS A 75 -26.12 -15.88 -25.78
CA LYS A 75 -27.39 -16.57 -25.51
C LYS A 75 -27.56 -16.68 -24.01
N ASN A 76 -28.70 -16.19 -23.51
CA ASN A 76 -29.15 -16.34 -22.14
C ASN A 76 -29.17 -17.83 -21.77
N VAL A 77 -28.03 -18.35 -21.30
CA VAL A 77 -28.00 -19.53 -20.45
C VAL A 77 -28.21 -18.98 -19.06
N THR A 78 -29.36 -19.28 -18.50
CA THR A 78 -29.83 -18.92 -17.16
C THR A 78 -28.84 -19.39 -16.09
N PHE A 79 -27.83 -18.58 -15.80
CA PHE A 79 -26.87 -18.74 -14.71
C PHE A 79 -27.39 -18.17 -13.37
N VAL A 80 -28.70 -17.88 -13.29
CA VAL A 80 -29.33 -17.27 -12.10
C VAL A 80 -29.92 -18.33 -11.16
N ASP A 81 -30.11 -19.57 -11.63
CA ASP A 81 -30.71 -20.62 -10.80
C ASP A 81 -29.67 -21.45 -10.03
N SER A 82 -28.46 -21.63 -10.57
CA SER A 82 -27.37 -22.36 -9.90
C SER A 82 -26.75 -21.58 -8.72
N PHE A 83 -26.75 -20.24 -8.73
CA PHE A 83 -26.33 -19.45 -7.56
C PHE A 83 -27.39 -19.41 -6.46
N LYS A 84 -28.69 -19.47 -6.80
CA LYS A 84 -29.77 -19.57 -5.82
C LYS A 84 -29.84 -20.92 -5.13
N GLN A 85 -29.43 -21.99 -5.81
CA GLN A 85 -29.39 -23.33 -5.23
C GLN A 85 -28.17 -23.51 -4.32
N VAL A 86 -26.99 -23.02 -4.73
CA VAL A 86 -25.77 -23.03 -3.90
C VAL A 86 -25.91 -22.14 -2.65
N SER A 87 -26.57 -20.98 -2.76
CA SER A 87 -26.84 -20.12 -1.59
C SER A 87 -27.92 -20.66 -0.64
N LYS A 88 -28.72 -21.66 -1.07
CA LYS A 88 -29.69 -22.34 -0.20
C LYS A 88 -29.06 -23.49 0.60
N GLU A 89 -28.10 -24.20 0.02
CA GLU A 89 -27.37 -25.31 0.67
C GLU A 89 -26.18 -24.83 1.52
N PHE A 90 -25.63 -23.63 1.28
CA PHE A 90 -24.62 -23.01 2.16
C PHE A 90 -25.20 -22.35 3.43
N LYS A 91 -26.48 -22.61 3.74
CA LYS A 91 -27.02 -22.36 5.09
C LYS A 91 -26.70 -23.53 6.02
N ILE A 92 -25.41 -23.78 6.27
CA ILE A 92 -24.98 -24.66 7.37
C ILE A 92 -23.83 -23.97 8.13
N ASN A 93 -24.18 -23.51 9.34
CA ASN A 93 -23.31 -23.27 10.49
C ASN A 93 -22.24 -22.17 10.41
N GLN A 94 -22.64 -20.95 10.05
CA GLN A 94 -22.11 -19.77 10.74
C GLN A 94 -23.26 -19.05 11.44
N SER A 95 -23.51 -19.45 12.69
CA SER A 95 -24.05 -18.56 13.69
C SER A 95 -23.04 -17.42 13.90
N ILE A 96 -23.04 -16.43 13.00
CA ILE A 96 -22.49 -15.12 13.31
C ILE A 96 -23.39 -14.61 14.44
N ASN A 97 -22.89 -14.68 15.67
CA ASN A 97 -23.47 -13.96 16.79
C ASN A 97 -23.55 -12.49 16.39
N GLN A 98 -24.74 -12.03 15.99
CA GLN A 98 -25.06 -10.62 15.71
C GLN A 98 -25.00 -9.73 16.97
N ASN A 99 -24.38 -10.21 18.05
CA ASN A 99 -24.36 -9.57 19.37
C ASN A 99 -23.07 -8.80 19.70
N ASP A 100 -22.08 -8.67 18.79
CA ASP A 100 -20.79 -8.01 19.12
C ASP A 100 -20.52 -6.69 18.35
N ARG A 101 -21.56 -6.05 17.80
CA ARG A 101 -21.47 -4.68 17.23
C ARG A 101 -21.38 -3.56 18.29
N SER A 102 -21.07 -3.90 19.53
CA SER A 102 -21.04 -2.98 20.69
C SER A 102 -19.62 -2.73 21.23
N LYS A 103 -18.57 -3.33 20.66
CA LYS A 103 -17.18 -2.97 20.99
C LYS A 103 -16.69 -1.83 20.10
N GLU A 104 -16.42 -0.69 20.71
CA GLU A 104 -15.68 0.39 20.07
C GLU A 104 -14.28 -0.14 19.72
N HIS A 105 -14.01 -0.33 18.42
CA HIS A 105 -12.72 -0.82 17.97
C HIS A 105 -11.60 0.18 18.32
N PRO A 106 -10.40 -0.31 18.67
CA PRO A 106 -9.27 0.56 18.94
C PRO A 106 -8.92 1.40 17.70
N LYS A 107 -8.58 2.66 17.93
CA LYS A 107 -8.24 3.59 16.85
C LYS A 107 -6.77 3.48 16.48
N ILE A 108 -6.48 3.39 15.19
CA ILE A 108 -5.13 3.37 14.63
C ILE A 108 -5.00 4.50 13.61
N ALA A 109 -3.96 5.32 13.76
CA ALA A 109 -3.61 6.31 12.72
C ALA A 109 -2.78 5.60 11.64
N LEU A 110 -3.17 5.75 10.37
CA LEU A 110 -2.40 5.25 9.23
C LEU A 110 -1.79 6.44 8.47
N LEU A 111 -0.50 6.67 8.68
CA LEU A 111 0.25 7.76 8.03
C LEU A 111 0.81 7.28 6.69
N GLY A 112 0.38 7.94 5.61
CA GLY A 112 0.89 7.75 4.25
C GLY A 112 2.16 8.56 4.03
N THR A 113 3.31 7.91 3.84
CA THR A 113 4.55 8.61 3.41
C THR A 113 4.88 8.39 1.94
N GLY A 114 4.09 7.53 1.28
CA GLY A 114 4.37 6.91 0.00
C GLY A 114 4.21 5.40 0.14
N GLY A 115 4.68 4.66 -0.87
CA GLY A 115 4.48 3.22 -0.93
C GLY A 115 3.04 2.83 -1.29
N THR A 116 2.87 1.61 -1.82
CA THR A 116 1.63 1.23 -2.51
C THR A 116 0.56 0.64 -1.59
N ILE A 117 0.83 0.40 -0.31
CA ILE A 117 -0.10 -0.30 0.60
C ILE A 117 -1.48 0.37 0.63
N ALA A 118 -1.51 1.69 0.65
CA ALA A 118 -2.72 2.48 0.59
C ALA A 118 -2.87 3.05 -0.83
N SER A 119 -3.10 2.21 -1.84
CA SER A 119 -3.29 2.67 -3.22
C SER A 119 -4.42 1.93 -3.94
N LYS A 120 -5.10 2.66 -4.84
CA LYS A 120 -6.20 2.20 -5.69
C LYS A 120 -5.77 2.20 -7.15
N VAL A 121 -6.26 1.21 -7.89
CA VAL A 121 -6.04 1.06 -9.33
C VAL A 121 -7.25 1.58 -10.11
N ASP A 122 -7.01 2.41 -11.11
CA ASP A 122 -7.98 2.71 -12.15
C ASP A 122 -7.73 1.78 -13.34
N TYR A 123 -8.57 0.75 -13.52
CA TYR A 123 -8.43 -0.22 -14.62
C TYR A 123 -8.65 0.37 -16.02
N ARG A 124 -9.35 1.51 -16.13
CA ARG A 124 -9.58 2.17 -17.41
C ARG A 124 -8.29 2.77 -17.92
N THR A 125 -7.62 3.55 -17.07
CA THR A 125 -6.37 4.26 -17.39
C THR A 125 -5.12 3.44 -17.10
N GLY A 126 -5.21 2.41 -16.26
CA GLY A 126 -4.07 1.68 -15.69
C GLY A 126 -3.31 2.46 -14.61
N GLY A 127 -3.84 3.61 -14.16
CA GLY A 127 -3.20 4.46 -13.15
C GLY A 127 -3.33 3.92 -11.73
N VAL A 128 -2.36 4.24 -10.88
CA VAL A 128 -2.38 3.94 -9.44
C VAL A 128 -2.36 5.25 -8.66
N SER A 129 -3.29 5.41 -7.72
CA SER A 129 -3.41 6.60 -6.86
C SER A 129 -3.47 6.22 -5.39
N ALA A 130 -2.95 7.06 -4.49
CA ALA A 130 -3.06 6.81 -3.06
C ALA A 130 -4.54 6.75 -2.60
N ALA A 131 -4.85 5.86 -1.65
CA ALA A 131 -6.13 5.81 -0.98
C ALA A 131 -6.22 6.95 0.05
N LEU A 132 -7.27 7.74 -0.03
CA LEU A 132 -7.43 9.00 0.71
C LEU A 132 -8.45 8.89 1.85
N SER A 133 -9.21 7.80 1.94
CA SER A 133 -10.24 7.61 2.96
C SER A 133 -10.18 6.24 3.63
N ALA A 134 -10.73 6.14 4.84
CA ALA A 134 -10.87 4.86 5.54
C ALA A 134 -11.71 3.88 4.73
N SER A 135 -12.77 4.35 4.07
CA SER A 135 -13.61 3.51 3.21
C SER A 135 -12.87 2.90 2.03
N GLU A 136 -11.89 3.61 1.45
CA GLU A 136 -11.05 3.06 0.38
C GLU A 136 -10.10 1.98 0.90
N ILE A 137 -9.53 2.19 2.09
CA ILE A 137 -8.71 1.16 2.76
C ILE A 137 -9.55 -0.08 3.05
N TYR A 138 -10.73 0.06 3.65
CA TYR A 138 -11.61 -1.06 3.96
C TYR A 138 -12.18 -1.75 2.72
N ALA A 139 -12.40 -1.01 1.63
CA ALA A 139 -12.78 -1.64 0.36
C ALA A 139 -11.65 -2.51 -0.21
N SER A 140 -10.39 -2.17 0.07
CA SER A 140 -9.22 -2.93 -0.37
C SER A 140 -8.83 -4.07 0.57
N VAL A 141 -9.00 -3.89 1.89
CA VAL A 141 -8.67 -4.85 2.94
C VAL A 141 -9.79 -4.86 3.99
N PRO A 142 -10.94 -5.50 3.69
CA PRO A 142 -12.10 -5.53 4.59
C PRO A 142 -11.82 -6.13 5.96
N GLU A 143 -10.85 -7.05 6.05
CA GLU A 143 -10.49 -7.75 7.27
C GLU A 143 -9.98 -6.82 8.38
N LEU A 144 -9.52 -5.61 8.04
CA LEU A 144 -9.08 -4.61 9.01
C LEU A 144 -10.20 -4.17 9.96
N GLU A 145 -11.46 -4.19 9.51
CA GLU A 145 -12.62 -3.82 10.32
C GLU A 145 -12.75 -4.71 11.57
N ASN A 146 -12.27 -5.96 11.51
CA ASN A 146 -12.31 -6.88 12.65
C ASN A 146 -11.32 -6.49 13.76
N TYR A 147 -10.29 -5.67 13.46
CA TYR A 147 -9.20 -5.39 14.38
C TYR A 147 -9.21 -3.94 14.88
N ALA A 148 -9.45 -2.96 14.02
CA ALA A 148 -9.27 -1.55 14.35
C ALA A 148 -10.11 -0.58 13.50
N SER A 149 -10.38 0.58 14.10
CA SER A 149 -10.85 1.76 13.37
C SER A 149 -9.63 2.52 12.82
N ILE A 150 -9.44 2.50 11.49
CA ILE A 150 -8.29 3.07 10.80
C ILE A 150 -8.63 4.49 10.35
N GLU A 151 -7.77 5.44 10.72
CA GLU A 151 -7.85 6.83 10.29
C GLU A 151 -6.64 7.14 9.37
N PRO A 152 -6.81 7.07 8.04
CA PRO A 152 -5.72 7.35 7.11
C PRO A 152 -5.48 8.86 6.97
N GLU A 153 -4.21 9.25 6.89
CA GLU A 153 -3.76 10.60 6.59
C GLU A 153 -2.55 10.53 5.66
N VAL A 154 -2.65 11.16 4.49
CA VAL A 154 -1.49 11.31 3.60
C VAL A 154 -0.59 12.41 4.12
N LEU A 155 0.60 12.03 4.60
CA LEU A 155 1.62 12.93 5.13
C LEU A 155 2.61 13.36 4.05
N LEU A 156 3.10 12.39 3.26
CA LEU A 156 4.01 12.58 2.13
C LEU A 156 3.55 11.67 0.98
N ASN A 157 4.02 11.97 -0.23
CA ASN A 157 3.82 11.12 -1.40
C ASN A 157 5.13 11.01 -2.18
N GLU A 158 6.13 10.39 -1.54
CA GLU A 158 7.49 10.27 -2.07
C GLU A 158 7.92 8.81 -2.20
N TYR A 159 8.78 8.55 -3.19
CA TYR A 159 9.45 7.25 -3.28
C TYR A 159 10.48 7.10 -2.16
N SER A 160 10.62 5.88 -1.62
CA SER A 160 11.52 5.62 -0.49
C SER A 160 12.96 6.05 -0.77
N GLU A 161 13.44 5.81 -1.98
CA GLU A 161 14.76 6.17 -2.49
C GLU A 161 15.02 7.69 -2.49
N ASN A 162 13.98 8.52 -2.47
CA ASN A 162 14.09 9.98 -2.44
C ASN A 162 13.95 10.59 -1.04
N LEU A 163 13.58 9.79 -0.02
CA LEU A 163 13.42 10.29 1.33
C LEU A 163 14.75 10.74 1.95
N LYS A 164 14.69 11.89 2.62
CA LYS A 164 15.81 12.60 3.22
C LYS A 164 15.62 12.70 4.73
N PRO A 165 16.69 13.06 5.48
CA PRO A 165 16.56 13.28 6.93
C PRO A 165 15.49 14.30 7.33
N SER A 166 15.22 15.31 6.49
CA SER A 166 14.13 16.27 6.72
C SER A 166 12.75 15.63 6.71
N ASP A 167 12.57 14.56 5.93
CA ASP A 167 11.30 13.84 5.84
C ASP A 167 11.07 13.00 7.09
N TRP A 168 12.14 12.43 7.67
CA TRP A 168 12.08 11.79 8.98
C TRP A 168 11.66 12.77 10.07
N THR A 169 12.10 14.04 9.98
CA THR A 169 11.66 15.10 10.90
C THR A 169 10.16 15.35 10.82
N ILE A 170 9.61 15.43 9.60
CA ILE A 170 8.18 15.59 9.36
C ILE A 170 7.40 14.40 9.93
N ILE A 171 7.85 13.17 9.67
CA ILE A 171 7.21 11.95 10.18
C ILE A 171 7.22 11.92 11.72
N ALA A 172 8.35 12.23 12.34
CA ALA A 172 8.47 12.25 13.80
C ALA A 172 7.54 13.29 14.46
N HIS A 173 7.42 14.48 13.89
CA HIS A 173 6.48 15.50 14.38
C HIS A 173 5.02 15.09 14.22
N LYS A 174 4.66 14.47 13.08
CA LYS A 174 3.30 13.97 12.89
C LYS A 174 2.96 12.84 13.87
N ILE A 175 3.89 11.92 14.10
CA ILE A 175 3.73 10.88 15.13
C ILE A 175 3.52 11.52 16.51
N LYS A 176 4.33 12.54 16.86
CA LYS A 176 4.15 13.29 18.13
C LYS A 176 2.73 13.84 18.27
N GLU A 177 2.24 14.50 17.23
CA GLU A 177 0.88 15.07 17.20
C GLU A 177 -0.18 14.00 17.49
N LYS A 178 -0.11 12.87 16.77
CA LYS A 178 -1.06 11.75 16.93
C LYS A 178 -0.96 11.10 18.31
N VAL A 179 0.26 10.87 18.83
CA VAL A 179 0.44 10.33 20.18
C VAL A 179 -0.15 11.27 21.23
N THR A 180 0.14 12.57 21.12
CA THR A 180 -0.27 13.57 22.11
C THR A 180 -1.78 13.76 22.16
N SER A 181 -2.49 13.47 21.07
CA SER A 181 -3.96 13.54 21.06
C SER A 181 -4.62 12.51 21.98
N GLY A 182 -3.90 11.46 22.40
CA GLY A 182 -4.41 10.39 23.27
C GLY A 182 -5.52 9.52 22.66
N LYS A 183 -5.75 9.64 21.35
CA LYS A 183 -6.86 8.97 20.65
C LYS A 183 -6.52 7.59 20.14
N TYR A 184 -5.24 7.34 19.84
CA TYR A 184 -4.81 6.17 19.09
C TYR A 184 -4.13 5.15 19.99
N GLN A 185 -4.46 3.87 19.80
CA GLN A 185 -3.77 2.77 20.45
C GLN A 185 -2.45 2.45 19.74
N GLY A 186 -2.26 2.85 18.49
CA GLY A 186 -1.04 2.63 17.74
C GLY A 186 -1.01 3.47 16.48
N ILE A 187 0.17 3.59 15.89
CA ILE A 187 0.38 4.33 14.65
C ILE A 187 1.03 3.40 13.64
N ILE A 188 0.47 3.33 12.45
CA ILE A 188 1.04 2.64 11.30
C ILE A 188 1.56 3.69 10.33
N VAL A 189 2.76 3.48 9.82
CA VAL A 189 3.38 4.34 8.79
C VAL A 189 3.57 3.51 7.54
N SER A 190 2.74 3.75 6.53
CA SER A 190 2.95 3.15 5.21
C SER A 190 4.11 3.83 4.51
N HIS A 191 5.05 3.02 4.02
CA HIS A 191 6.36 3.47 3.55
C HIS A 191 6.86 2.61 2.39
N GLY A 192 7.67 3.19 1.49
CA GLY A 192 8.37 2.44 0.44
C GLY A 192 9.45 1.52 1.02
N THR A 193 9.74 0.38 0.38
CA THR A 193 10.56 -0.66 1.02
C THR A 193 12.06 -0.39 1.00
N ASP A 194 12.57 0.42 0.08
CA ASP A 194 14.02 0.52 -0.14
C ASP A 194 14.77 1.16 1.02
N THR A 195 14.18 2.19 1.65
CA THR A 195 14.80 2.93 2.76
C THR A 195 14.06 2.78 4.09
N MET A 196 13.03 1.92 4.16
CA MET A 196 12.18 1.78 5.35
C MET A 196 12.97 1.49 6.63
N HIS A 197 14.00 0.65 6.54
CA HIS A 197 14.84 0.30 7.69
C HIS A 197 15.70 1.48 8.18
N TYR A 198 16.12 2.39 7.29
CA TYR A 198 16.75 3.66 7.69
C TYR A 198 15.76 4.57 8.42
N THR A 199 14.56 4.74 7.86
CA THR A 199 13.50 5.53 8.51
C THR A 199 13.12 4.94 9.86
N ALA A 200 12.98 3.62 9.97
CA ALA A 200 12.68 2.94 11.24
C ALA A 200 13.75 3.24 12.30
N ALA A 201 15.04 3.16 11.93
CA ALA A 201 16.14 3.48 12.83
C ALA A 201 16.14 4.96 13.25
N ALA A 202 15.99 5.87 12.29
CA ALA A 202 15.92 7.31 12.54
C ALA A 202 14.78 7.66 13.52
N LEU A 203 13.58 7.14 13.29
CA LEU A 203 12.42 7.36 14.15
C LEU A 203 12.61 6.73 15.54
N SER A 204 13.29 5.60 15.64
CA SER A 204 13.60 4.95 16.93
C SER A 204 14.46 5.86 17.83
N PHE A 205 15.40 6.62 17.25
CA PHE A 205 16.22 7.57 18.00
C PHE A 205 15.50 8.89 18.27
N ALA A 206 14.71 9.39 17.31
CA ALA A 206 13.99 10.64 17.44
C ALA A 206 12.82 10.57 18.43
N LEU A 207 12.12 9.43 18.51
CA LEU A 207 10.92 9.26 19.32
C LEU A 207 11.23 8.52 20.64
N GLN A 208 11.68 9.28 21.63
CA GLN A 208 12.04 8.73 22.93
C GLN A 208 10.83 8.63 23.85
N ASN A 209 10.74 7.54 24.63
CA ASN A 209 9.63 7.32 25.57
C ASN A 209 8.25 7.24 24.88
N LEU A 210 8.20 6.59 23.71
CA LEU A 210 6.93 6.29 23.05
C LEU A 210 5.98 5.52 23.99
N PRO A 211 4.73 5.99 24.18
CA PRO A 211 3.73 5.33 25.01
C PRO A 211 2.94 4.23 24.27
N ILE A 212 2.96 4.27 22.92
CA ILE A 212 2.26 3.36 22.02
C ILE A 212 3.21 2.87 20.91
N PRO A 213 2.97 1.71 20.30
CA PRO A 213 3.79 1.22 19.19
C PRO A 213 3.59 2.05 17.93
N VAL A 214 4.70 2.25 17.20
CA VAL A 214 4.72 2.78 15.84
C VAL A 214 5.23 1.66 14.93
N VAL A 215 4.46 1.29 13.91
CA VAL A 215 4.82 0.19 12.99
C VAL A 215 4.95 0.72 11.57
N LEU A 216 6.14 0.64 11.00
CA LEU A 216 6.35 0.89 9.58
C LEU A 216 5.95 -0.37 8.79
N VAL A 217 5.29 -0.17 7.66
CA VAL A 217 4.78 -1.26 6.82
C VAL A 217 4.91 -0.86 5.35
N GLY A 218 5.19 -1.83 4.48
CA GLY A 218 5.26 -1.63 3.03
C GLY A 218 4.97 -2.92 2.28
N ALA A 219 5.04 -2.88 0.96
CA ALA A 219 4.81 -4.05 0.11
C ALA A 219 5.93 -4.20 -0.92
N GLN A 220 6.42 -5.43 -1.10
CA GLN A 220 7.42 -5.78 -2.12
C GLN A 220 6.77 -6.03 -3.48
N ARG A 221 5.48 -6.33 -3.49
CA ARG A 221 4.64 -6.45 -4.68
C ARG A 221 3.64 -5.32 -4.65
N SER A 222 3.57 -4.58 -5.76
CA SER A 222 2.64 -3.48 -5.94
C SER A 222 1.21 -3.91 -5.59
N SER A 223 0.48 -3.04 -4.88
CA SER A 223 -0.85 -3.35 -4.33
C SER A 223 -1.94 -3.53 -5.39
N ASP A 224 -1.67 -3.10 -6.62
CA ASP A 224 -2.53 -3.32 -7.78
C ASP A 224 -2.60 -4.79 -8.20
N ARG A 225 -1.70 -5.63 -7.68
CA ARG A 225 -1.60 -7.03 -8.06
C ARG A 225 -2.37 -7.92 -7.09
N PRO A 226 -3.14 -8.92 -7.57
CA PRO A 226 -3.79 -9.90 -6.70
C PRO A 226 -2.82 -10.68 -5.81
N SER A 227 -1.57 -10.81 -6.25
CA SER A 227 -0.50 -11.44 -5.48
C SER A 227 0.24 -10.45 -4.57
N SER A 228 -0.29 -9.26 -4.29
CA SER A 228 0.36 -8.30 -3.41
C SER A 228 0.49 -8.84 -1.98
N ASP A 229 1.60 -8.49 -1.33
CA ASP A 229 1.82 -8.70 0.10
C ASP A 229 1.26 -7.54 0.96
N ALA A 230 0.72 -6.49 0.33
CA ALA A 230 0.23 -5.27 0.99
C ALA A 230 -0.84 -5.54 2.06
N ALA A 231 -1.87 -6.32 1.72
CA ALA A 231 -3.00 -6.57 2.60
C ALA A 231 -2.58 -7.26 3.89
N LEU A 232 -1.85 -8.38 3.77
CA LEU A 232 -1.39 -9.15 4.93
C LEU A 232 -0.34 -8.40 5.76
N ASN A 233 0.56 -7.63 5.13
CA ASN A 233 1.48 -6.77 5.86
C ASN A 233 0.72 -5.73 6.70
N LEU A 234 -0.31 -5.09 6.13
CA LEU A 234 -1.12 -4.08 6.82
C LEU A 234 -1.96 -4.70 7.95
N ILE A 235 -2.56 -5.87 7.73
CA ILE A 235 -3.29 -6.63 8.75
C ILE A 235 -2.34 -6.99 9.91
N GLY A 236 -1.18 -7.58 9.61
CA GLY A 236 -0.20 -7.96 10.62
C GLY A 236 0.33 -6.77 11.42
N ALA A 237 0.62 -5.65 10.75
CA ALA A 237 1.01 -4.41 11.40
C ALA A 237 -0.10 -3.87 12.32
N THR A 238 -1.37 -3.95 11.89
CA THR A 238 -2.53 -3.55 12.69
C THR A 238 -2.72 -4.44 13.92
N ILE A 239 -2.65 -5.76 13.75
CA ILE A 239 -2.74 -6.72 14.85
C ILE A 239 -1.63 -6.45 15.88
N PHE A 240 -0.39 -6.23 15.42
CA PHE A 240 0.71 -5.88 16.32
C PHE A 240 0.46 -4.55 17.03
N ALA A 241 0.06 -3.51 16.28
CA ALA A 241 -0.19 -2.17 16.83
C ALA A 241 -1.36 -2.13 17.84
N VAL A 242 -2.29 -3.08 17.78
CA VAL A 242 -3.40 -3.22 18.73
C VAL A 242 -3.02 -4.12 19.91
N LYS A 243 -2.52 -5.34 19.64
CA LYS A 243 -2.38 -6.39 20.65
C LYS A 243 -1.05 -6.38 21.41
N SER A 244 0.02 -5.84 20.82
CA SER A 244 1.35 -5.85 21.44
C SER A 244 1.36 -4.97 22.68
N GLU A 245 1.85 -5.46 23.82
CA GLU A 245 2.08 -4.61 25.01
C GLU A 245 3.31 -3.72 24.88
N LEU A 246 4.12 -3.89 23.83
CA LEU A 246 5.38 -3.19 23.67
C LEU A 246 5.22 -1.84 22.98
N THR A 247 6.18 -0.98 23.24
CA THR A 247 6.31 0.35 22.64
C THR A 247 7.67 0.51 22.00
N GLY A 248 7.73 1.44 21.05
CA GLY A 248 8.89 1.66 20.20
C GLY A 248 8.49 1.72 18.75
N VAL A 249 9.50 1.75 17.89
CA VAL A 249 9.34 1.73 16.44
C VAL A 249 9.67 0.34 15.93
N PHE A 250 8.80 -0.20 15.09
CA PHE A 250 8.86 -1.55 14.55
C PHE A 250 8.69 -1.54 13.04
N VAL A 251 9.06 -2.63 12.39
CA VAL A 251 8.78 -2.88 10.98
C VAL A 251 7.99 -4.18 10.86
N GLY A 252 6.81 -4.14 10.27
CA GLY A 252 5.95 -5.31 10.02
C GLY A 252 5.99 -5.71 8.56
N MET A 253 6.55 -6.88 8.24
CA MET A 253 6.67 -7.41 6.87
C MET A 253 6.52 -8.94 6.91
N HIS A 254 6.32 -9.59 5.76
CA HIS A 254 6.27 -11.04 5.68
C HIS A 254 7.53 -11.68 6.28
N ALA A 255 7.35 -12.75 7.07
CA ALA A 255 8.46 -13.54 7.62
C ALA A 255 8.97 -14.59 6.62
N THR A 256 8.12 -15.03 5.69
CA THR A 256 8.44 -16.03 4.67
C THR A 256 7.96 -15.58 3.28
N THR A 257 8.24 -16.35 2.24
CA THR A 257 7.68 -16.09 0.90
C THR A 257 6.18 -16.41 0.79
N SER A 258 5.61 -17.05 1.82
CA SER A 258 4.23 -17.51 1.87
C SER A 258 3.34 -16.52 2.63
N ASP A 259 2.05 -16.54 2.32
CA ASP A 259 1.03 -15.68 2.89
C ASP A 259 0.52 -16.20 4.25
N ASP A 260 1.44 -16.59 5.14
CA ASP A 260 1.15 -17.31 6.39
C ASP A 260 1.63 -16.58 7.66
N VAL A 261 2.75 -15.85 7.58
CA VAL A 261 3.37 -15.21 8.75
C VAL A 261 3.87 -13.81 8.44
N ILE A 262 3.52 -12.87 9.31
CA ILE A 262 4.13 -11.54 9.37
C ILE A 262 5.14 -11.50 10.53
N ALA A 263 6.36 -11.05 10.26
CA ALA A 263 7.36 -10.76 11.28
C ALA A 263 7.30 -9.27 11.66
N CYS A 264 7.35 -8.99 12.96
CA CYS A 264 7.53 -7.65 13.50
C CYS A 264 8.95 -7.50 14.04
N HIS A 265 9.75 -6.68 13.38
CA HIS A 265 11.15 -6.44 13.72
C HIS A 265 11.30 -5.16 14.55
N LEU A 266 12.32 -5.09 15.40
CA LEU A 266 12.69 -3.84 16.06
C LEU A 266 13.30 -2.86 15.04
N GLY A 267 12.86 -1.61 15.04
CA GLY A 267 13.22 -0.62 14.02
C GLY A 267 14.73 -0.35 13.88
N THR A 268 15.51 -0.52 14.96
CA THR A 268 16.98 -0.37 14.93
C THR A 268 17.75 -1.65 14.60
N ARG A 269 17.05 -2.78 14.42
CA ARG A 269 17.67 -4.10 14.18
C ARG A 269 17.07 -4.79 12.97
N VAL A 270 16.58 -4.04 12.00
CA VAL A 270 15.97 -4.58 10.78
C VAL A 270 16.73 -4.08 9.57
N ARG A 271 16.86 -4.93 8.56
CA ARG A 271 17.46 -4.57 7.27
C ARG A 271 16.74 -5.26 6.12
N LYS A 272 16.61 -4.55 4.99
CA LYS A 272 16.19 -5.15 3.73
C LYS A 272 17.39 -5.90 3.12
N ASN A 273 17.38 -7.23 3.23
CA ASN A 273 18.45 -8.13 2.76
C ASN A 273 18.18 -8.70 1.35
N HIS A 274 16.95 -8.63 0.86
CA HIS A 274 16.62 -9.02 -0.52
C HIS A 274 15.97 -7.89 -1.32
N THR A 275 16.23 -7.86 -2.62
CA THR A 275 15.74 -6.81 -3.53
C THR A 275 14.27 -6.95 -3.94
N SER A 276 13.60 -8.07 -3.62
CA SER A 276 12.31 -8.38 -4.26
C SER A 276 11.47 -9.50 -3.62
N ARG A 277 12.02 -10.35 -2.75
CA ARG A 277 11.22 -11.36 -2.05
C ARG A 277 10.31 -10.69 -1.01
N ARG A 278 9.20 -11.34 -0.64
CA ARG A 278 8.29 -10.85 0.40
C ARG A 278 8.98 -10.79 1.77
N ASP A 279 9.76 -11.82 2.08
CA ASP A 279 10.62 -11.95 3.27
C ASP A 279 11.96 -11.20 3.12
N ALA A 280 11.94 -10.05 2.47
CA ALA A 280 13.15 -9.26 2.25
C ALA A 280 13.69 -8.61 3.52
N PHE A 281 12.87 -8.43 4.56
CA PHE A 281 13.27 -7.78 5.81
C PHE A 281 13.61 -8.81 6.87
N GLU A 282 14.81 -8.68 7.44
CA GLU A 282 15.33 -9.61 8.44
C GLU A 282 15.81 -8.84 9.67
N SER A 283 15.65 -9.47 10.83
CA SER A 283 16.29 -8.98 12.05
C SER A 283 17.79 -9.25 12.00
N ILE A 284 18.61 -8.24 12.23
CA ILE A 284 20.06 -8.36 12.31
C ILE A 284 20.46 -8.56 13.78
N ASP A 285 21.38 -9.48 14.01
CA ASP A 285 21.90 -9.85 15.34
C ASP A 285 20.80 -10.24 16.34
N GLY A 286 19.76 -10.92 15.86
CA GLY A 286 18.66 -11.41 16.68
C GLY A 286 17.50 -11.98 15.88
N VAL A 287 16.39 -12.26 16.57
CA VAL A 287 15.13 -12.71 15.98
C VAL A 287 14.12 -11.55 15.89
N PRO A 288 13.04 -11.66 15.11
CA PRO A 288 11.91 -10.74 15.19
C PRO A 288 11.40 -10.59 16.63
N ILE A 289 10.77 -9.46 16.96
CA ILE A 289 10.16 -9.25 18.28
C ILE A 289 8.87 -10.05 18.43
N ALA A 290 8.16 -10.26 17.32
CA ALA A 290 6.97 -11.10 17.28
C ALA A 290 6.74 -11.67 15.89
N LEU A 291 5.97 -12.77 15.86
CA LEU A 291 5.38 -13.34 14.65
C LEU A 291 3.85 -13.25 14.76
N ILE A 292 3.18 -12.94 13.66
CA ILE A 292 1.72 -12.94 13.55
C ILE A 292 1.30 -14.02 12.57
N ARG A 293 0.51 -14.99 13.05
CA ARG A 293 -0.07 -16.09 12.25
C ARG A 293 -1.59 -16.02 12.31
N GLY A 294 -2.22 -15.58 11.23
CA GLY A 294 -3.63 -15.19 11.25
C GLY A 294 -3.87 -14.11 12.31
N GLU A 295 -4.61 -14.45 13.37
CA GLU A 295 -4.92 -13.51 14.46
C GLU A 295 -4.00 -13.64 15.69
N ILE A 296 -3.14 -14.65 15.71
CA ILE A 296 -2.31 -14.99 16.86
C ILE A 296 -1.03 -14.16 16.82
N LEU A 297 -0.78 -13.41 17.89
CA LEU A 297 0.46 -12.67 18.11
C LEU A 297 1.38 -13.49 19.03
N GLU A 298 2.48 -14.00 18.48
CA GLU A 298 3.49 -14.77 19.20
C GLU A 298 4.71 -13.88 19.49
N MET A 299 4.90 -13.50 20.76
CA MET A 299 6.05 -12.69 21.18
C MET A 299 7.32 -13.56 21.28
N GLN A 300 8.45 -13.05 20.80
CA GLN A 300 9.76 -13.73 20.83
C GLN A 300 10.75 -13.05 21.80
N LEU A 301 10.24 -12.39 22.84
CA LEU A 301 11.05 -11.53 23.71
C LEU A 301 12.18 -12.28 24.44
N GLU A 302 11.92 -13.50 24.93
CA GLU A 302 12.92 -14.30 25.64
C GLU A 302 14.13 -14.61 24.75
N GLN A 303 13.88 -14.91 23.48
CA GLN A 303 14.90 -15.20 22.48
C GLN A 303 15.71 -13.95 22.08
N THR A 304 15.13 -12.75 22.22
CA THR A 304 15.82 -11.50 21.87
C THR A 304 16.77 -11.01 22.97
N GLY A 305 16.53 -11.38 24.23
CA GLY A 305 17.24 -10.83 25.39
C GLY A 305 17.02 -9.32 25.63
N LEU A 306 16.10 -8.68 24.89
CA LEU A 306 15.86 -7.24 24.94
C LEU A 306 14.82 -6.88 26.00
N LYS A 307 15.10 -5.81 26.76
CA LYS A 307 14.13 -5.19 27.66
C LYS A 307 13.47 -4.00 26.95
N LEU A 308 12.32 -4.24 26.34
CA LEU A 308 11.52 -3.21 25.68
C LEU A 308 10.49 -2.61 26.64
N ARG A 309 10.11 -1.36 26.39
CA ARG A 309 9.14 -0.64 27.22
C ARG A 309 7.73 -1.13 26.94
N LYS A 310 6.93 -1.25 28.00
CA LYS A 310 5.51 -1.54 27.90
C LYS A 310 4.71 -0.27 27.60
N ARG A 311 3.50 -0.45 27.07
CA ARG A 311 2.51 0.61 26.87
C ARG A 311 2.32 1.42 28.15
N ASN A 312 2.11 2.71 27.96
CA ASN A 312 1.81 3.63 29.03
C ASN A 312 0.73 4.59 28.59
N ASN A 313 -0.20 4.94 29.48
CA ASN A 313 -1.23 5.94 29.20
C ASN A 313 -0.69 7.37 29.33
N ASN A 314 0.51 7.55 29.91
CA ASN A 314 1.14 8.84 30.05
C ASN A 314 1.84 9.28 28.75
N THR A 315 1.18 10.15 27.99
CA THR A 315 1.70 10.76 26.76
C THR A 315 2.70 11.90 27.02
N ASN A 316 2.71 12.49 28.23
CA ASN A 316 3.59 13.62 28.59
C ASN A 316 5.07 13.23 28.70
N GLY A 317 5.38 11.93 28.74
CA GLY A 317 6.75 11.43 28.76
C GLY A 317 7.45 11.44 27.40
N LEU A 318 6.71 11.58 26.30
CA LEU A 318 7.25 11.54 24.94
C LEU A 318 8.20 12.71 24.69
N VAL A 319 9.45 12.38 24.37
CA VAL A 319 10.48 13.35 23.98
C VAL A 319 10.80 13.13 22.51
N VAL A 320 10.67 14.19 21.71
CA VAL A 320 10.91 14.13 20.26
C VAL A 320 12.13 14.98 19.92
N ARG A 321 13.17 14.35 19.36
CA ARG A 321 14.44 14.96 18.96
C ARG A 321 14.73 14.66 17.48
N PRO A 322 14.03 15.32 16.54
CA PRO A 322 14.05 14.97 15.14
C PRO A 322 15.08 15.79 14.33
N ASP A 323 16.07 16.38 15.00
CA ASP A 323 17.08 17.25 14.40
C ASP A 323 18.23 16.42 13.79
N PHE A 324 17.97 15.77 12.66
CA PHE A 324 18.95 14.94 11.96
C PHE A 324 19.95 15.80 11.18
N ASP A 325 21.24 15.74 11.51
CA ASP A 325 22.29 16.40 10.74
C ASP A 325 22.47 15.71 9.38
N ARG A 326 22.45 16.50 8.30
CA ARG A 326 22.61 16.02 6.92
C ARG A 326 24.06 15.77 6.53
N ARG A 327 25.02 16.13 7.37
CA ARG A 327 26.46 16.05 7.12
C ARG A 327 27.06 14.75 7.65
N ALA A 328 26.36 13.64 7.47
CA ALA A 328 26.86 12.30 7.74
C ALA A 328 27.02 11.53 6.43
N ALA A 329 28.11 10.78 6.30
CA ALA A 329 28.38 9.94 5.15
C ALA A 329 28.60 8.49 5.61
N LEU A 330 28.06 7.53 4.86
CA LEU A 330 28.33 6.11 5.04
C LEU A 330 29.33 5.66 3.98
N LEU A 331 30.57 5.38 4.39
CA LEU A 331 31.61 4.85 3.52
C LEU A 331 31.69 3.33 3.69
N LYS A 332 31.46 2.59 2.60
CA LYS A 332 31.71 1.15 2.55
C LYS A 332 33.12 0.92 2.03
N TYR A 333 33.97 0.33 2.87
CA TYR A 333 35.35 -0.03 2.53
C TYR A 333 35.43 -1.42 1.89
#